data_AF-A0A2N3EBY9-F1
#
_entry.id   AF-A0A2N3EBY9-F1
#
_cell.length_a   1.000
_cell.length_b   1.000
_cell.length_c   1.000
_cell.angle_alpha   90.00
_cell.angle_beta   90.00
_cell.angle_gamma   90.00
#
_symmetry.space_group_name_H-M   'P 1'
#
loop_
_entity.id
_entity.type
_entity.pdbx_description
1 polymer ?
#
loop_
_entity_poly.entity_id
_entity_poly.type
_entity_poly.pdbx_seq_one_letter_code
_entity_poly.pdbx_strand_id
1 'polypeptide(L)'
;MRKYAKGEATHEQVAYVELCARAFATRAGFTAPRLQVVGAGPEFDAVVRAATSGLVGKVNPWLPFTQARHIILCGAVYRDVDERGTVERAIKEAAMVMQVAILAATEQGLGTCWMAGINHERVEMSYAMPDGAKLIAISTLGM
;
A
#
# COMPACT_ATOMS: atom_id res chain seq x y z
N MET A 1 -4.59 10.91 -6.35
CA MET A 1 -4.26 12.27 -5.92
C MET A 1 -2.73 12.39 -5.78
N ARG A 2 -2.08 13.33 -6.46
CA ARG A 2 -0.60 13.50 -6.41
C ARG A 2 -0.15 14.80 -5.72
N LYS A 3 -1.10 15.49 -5.10
CA LYS A 3 -0.93 16.73 -4.35
C LYS A 3 -1.84 16.63 -3.14
N TYR A 4 -1.28 16.85 -1.97
CA TYR A 4 -1.96 16.71 -0.68
C TYR A 4 -1.96 18.08 0.00
N ALA A 5 -3.03 18.38 0.74
CA ALA A 5 -3.09 19.54 1.61
C ALA A 5 -2.18 19.34 2.83
N LYS A 6 -1.92 20.44 3.55
CA LYS A 6 -1.26 20.38 4.86
C LYS A 6 -2.26 19.82 5.87
N GLY A 7 -2.17 18.54 6.17
CA GLY A 7 -3.01 17.84 7.15
C GLY A 7 -2.66 16.36 7.18
N GLU A 8 -2.75 15.74 8.36
CA GLU A 8 -2.50 14.30 8.52
C GLU A 8 -3.84 13.59 8.64
N ALA A 9 -3.97 12.42 8.01
CA ALA A 9 -5.08 11.52 8.31
C ALA A 9 -5.06 11.21 9.81
N THR A 10 -6.21 11.32 10.47
CA THR A 10 -6.31 10.99 11.89
C THR A 10 -6.14 9.49 12.10
N HIS A 11 -5.74 9.07 13.30
CA HIS A 11 -5.68 7.65 13.65
C HIS A 11 -7.02 6.94 13.43
N GLU A 12 -8.16 7.61 13.66
CA GLU A 12 -9.49 7.05 13.42
C GLU A 12 -9.76 6.82 11.94
N GLN A 13 -9.39 7.77 11.08
CA GLN A 13 -9.54 7.60 9.63
C GLN A 13 -8.66 6.47 9.10
N VAL A 14 -7.41 6.37 9.58
CA VAL A 14 -6.50 5.27 9.20
C VAL A 14 -7.06 3.93 9.69
N ALA A 15 -7.50 3.85 10.94
CA ALA A 15 -8.10 2.64 11.50
C ALA A 15 -9.37 2.21 10.74
N TYR A 16 -10.19 3.16 10.29
CA TYR A 16 -11.36 2.89 9.46
C TYR A 16 -10.96 2.25 8.13
N VAL A 17 -9.95 2.81 7.44
CA VAL A 17 -9.42 2.26 6.18
C VAL A 17 -8.94 0.82 6.35
N GLU A 18 -8.15 0.55 7.38
CA GLU A 18 -7.63 -0.78 7.67
C GLU A 18 -8.74 -1.76 8.06
N LEU A 19 -9.73 -1.30 8.84
CA LEU A 19 -10.89 -2.10 9.24
C LEU A 19 -11.70 -2.54 8.02
N CYS A 20 -12.05 -1.61 7.12
CA CYS A 20 -12.83 -1.91 5.92
C CYS A 20 -12.11 -2.92 5.02
N ALA A 21 -10.81 -2.71 4.78
CA ALA A 21 -10.00 -3.62 3.97
C ALA A 21 -9.93 -5.03 4.58
N ARG A 22 -9.68 -5.12 5.89
CA ARG A 22 -9.62 -6.40 6.63
C ARG A 22 -10.98 -7.11 6.67
N ALA A 23 -12.06 -6.37 6.92
CA ALA A 23 -13.41 -6.91 6.97
C ALA A 23 -13.83 -7.48 5.60
N PHE A 24 -13.52 -6.77 4.52
CA PHE A 24 -13.73 -7.26 3.16
C PHE A 24 -12.93 -8.54 2.88
N ALA A 25 -11.63 -8.54 3.15
CA ALA A 25 -10.78 -9.72 2.95
C ALA A 25 -11.33 -10.95 3.68
N THR A 26 -11.72 -10.76 4.95
CA THR A 26 -12.32 -11.80 5.78
C THR A 26 -13.62 -12.32 5.19
N ARG A 27 -14.54 -11.43 4.81
CA ARG A 27 -15.85 -11.81 4.27
C ARG A 27 -15.73 -12.49 2.90
N ALA A 28 -14.74 -12.12 2.10
CA ALA A 28 -14.45 -12.74 0.81
C ALA A 28 -13.66 -14.06 0.93
N GLY A 29 -13.21 -14.43 2.13
CA GLY A 29 -12.40 -15.62 2.35
C GLY A 29 -10.96 -15.51 1.81
N PHE A 30 -10.46 -14.29 1.59
CA PHE A 30 -9.12 -14.06 1.06
C PHE A 30 -8.08 -14.25 2.15
N THR A 31 -7.01 -14.98 1.83
CA THR A 31 -5.93 -15.27 2.78
C THR A 31 -4.57 -14.81 2.31
N ALA A 32 -4.42 -14.52 1.01
CA ALA A 32 -3.18 -14.01 0.43
C ALA A 32 -2.86 -12.54 0.79
N PRO A 33 -3.83 -11.59 0.82
CA PRO A 33 -3.52 -10.17 0.94
C PRO A 33 -2.86 -9.78 2.27
N ARG A 34 -1.89 -8.87 2.20
CA ARG A 34 -1.33 -8.16 3.34
C ARG A 34 -1.37 -6.66 3.06
N LEU A 35 -2.03 -5.92 3.94
CA LEU A 35 -2.10 -4.46 3.89
C LEU A 35 -1.49 -3.92 5.18
N GLN A 36 -0.58 -2.97 5.05
CA GLN A 36 0.04 -2.27 6.18
C GLN A 36 -0.03 -0.77 5.93
N VAL A 37 -0.37 0.02 6.95
CA VAL A 37 -0.28 1.47 6.86
C VAL A 37 0.90 1.94 7.71
N VAL A 38 1.83 2.65 7.07
CA VAL A 38 2.98 3.25 7.74
C VAL A 38 2.73 4.75 7.83
N GLY A 39 2.69 5.26 9.07
CA GLY A 39 2.51 6.68 9.37
C GLY A 39 3.82 7.46 9.38
N ALA A 40 3.71 8.78 9.57
CA ALA A 40 4.84 9.69 9.49
C ALA A 40 5.97 9.30 10.47
N GLY A 41 7.19 9.33 9.97
CA GLY A 41 8.38 8.99 10.76
C GLY A 41 9.46 8.32 9.92
N PRO A 42 10.51 7.79 10.59
CA PRO A 42 11.67 7.22 9.91
C PRO A 42 11.32 6.07 8.94
N GLU A 43 10.31 5.25 9.28
CA GLU A 43 9.86 4.14 8.44
C GLU A 43 9.18 4.65 7.15
N PHE A 44 8.27 5.61 7.26
CA PHE A 44 7.65 6.26 6.10
C PHE A 44 8.72 6.88 5.20
N ASP A 45 9.66 7.62 5.78
CA ASP A 45 10.73 8.26 5.02
C ASP A 45 11.63 7.23 4.31
N ALA A 46 11.90 6.09 4.97
CA ALA A 46 12.65 4.98 4.39
C ALA A 46 11.91 4.35 3.20
N VAL A 47 10.61 4.07 3.35
CA VAL A 47 9.76 3.53 2.28
C VAL A 47 9.69 4.49 1.10
N VAL A 48 9.51 5.79 1.33
CA VAL A 48 9.46 6.81 0.26
C VAL A 48 10.80 6.90 -0.48
N ARG A 49 11.93 6.95 0.24
CA ARG A 49 13.26 6.96 -0.39
C ARG A 49 13.51 5.69 -1.18
N ALA A 50 13.13 4.53 -0.64
CA ALA A 50 13.29 3.25 -1.30
C ALA A 50 12.44 3.18 -2.58
N ALA A 51 11.15 3.52 -2.51
CA ALA A 51 10.20 3.47 -3.62
C ALA A 51 10.63 4.34 -4.81
N THR A 52 11.29 5.47 -4.53
CA THR A 52 11.71 6.48 -5.53
C THR A 52 13.15 6.29 -6.02
N SER A 53 13.85 5.27 -5.52
CA SER A 53 15.22 4.96 -5.93
C SER A 53 15.30 4.28 -7.31
N GLY A 54 16.49 4.30 -7.91
CA GLY A 54 16.75 3.65 -9.20
C GLY A 54 16.08 4.35 -10.39
N LEU A 55 15.97 3.66 -11.52
CA LEU A 55 15.33 4.19 -12.73
C LEU A 55 13.80 4.07 -12.66
N VAL A 56 13.29 2.95 -12.15
CA VAL A 56 11.83 2.70 -12.04
C VAL A 56 11.18 3.69 -11.06
N GLY A 57 11.83 3.99 -9.93
CA GLY A 57 11.30 4.94 -8.94
C GLY A 57 11.16 6.38 -9.47
N LYS A 58 11.89 6.75 -10.54
CA LYS A 58 11.78 8.06 -11.18
C LYS A 58 10.50 8.27 -11.97
N VAL A 59 9.66 7.24 -12.15
CA VAL A 59 8.33 7.36 -12.74
C VAL A 59 7.40 8.23 -11.88
N ASN A 60 7.66 8.30 -10.57
CA ASN A 60 6.88 9.09 -9.61
C ASN A 60 7.75 10.19 -8.95
N PRO A 61 8.23 11.19 -9.71
CA PRO A 61 9.17 12.20 -9.20
C PRO A 61 8.57 13.13 -8.15
N TRP A 62 7.25 13.13 -8.01
CA TRP A 62 6.50 13.91 -7.03
C TRP A 62 6.51 13.28 -5.63
N LEU A 63 6.71 11.96 -5.52
CA LEU A 63 6.57 11.21 -4.27
C LEU A 63 7.54 11.65 -3.17
N PRO A 64 8.84 11.96 -3.42
CA PRO A 64 9.74 12.48 -2.38
C PRO A 64 9.30 13.82 -1.78
N PHE A 65 8.45 14.57 -2.49
CA PHE A 65 7.96 15.88 -2.08
C PHE A 65 6.50 15.84 -1.65
N THR A 66 5.95 14.64 -1.45
CA THR A 66 4.56 14.47 -1.03
C THR A 66 4.31 15.10 0.33
N GLN A 67 3.13 15.67 0.52
CA GLN A 67 2.64 16.10 1.84
C GLN A 67 1.77 15.02 2.50
N ALA A 68 1.53 13.88 1.83
CA ALA A 68 0.94 12.72 2.47
C ALA A 68 1.81 12.27 3.64
N ARG A 69 1.18 11.92 4.75
CA ARG A 69 1.86 11.53 6.00
C ARG A 69 1.68 10.05 6.33
N HIS A 70 0.94 9.33 5.49
CA HIS A 70 0.77 7.89 5.59
C HIS A 70 1.00 7.26 4.22
N ILE A 71 1.46 6.01 4.22
CA ILE A 71 1.58 5.19 3.02
C ILE A 71 1.04 3.80 3.32
N ILE A 72 0.15 3.33 2.45
CA ILE A 72 -0.39 1.99 2.48
C ILE A 72 0.52 1.11 1.63
N LEU A 73 1.06 0.04 2.19
CA LEU A 73 1.77 -1.02 1.47
C LEU A 73 0.82 -2.18 1.24
N CYS A 74 0.69 -2.59 -0.02
CA CYS A 74 -0.15 -3.72 -0.44
C CYS A 74 0.75 -4.84 -0.96
N GLY A 75 0.66 -6.01 -0.34
CA GLY A 75 1.37 -7.21 -0.76
C GLY A 75 0.49 -8.45 -0.74
N ALA A 76 1.03 -9.56 -1.22
CA ALA A 76 0.38 -10.86 -1.20
C ALA A 76 1.35 -11.98 -0.86
N VAL A 77 0.88 -12.95 -0.06
CA VAL A 77 1.57 -14.21 0.15
C VAL A 77 1.27 -15.13 -1.04
N TYR A 78 2.31 -15.55 -1.74
CA TYR A 78 2.19 -16.55 -2.80
C TYR A 78 2.32 -17.95 -2.18
N ARG A 79 1.21 -18.69 -2.15
CA ARG A 79 1.18 -20.12 -1.79
C ARG A 79 1.32 -20.95 -3.06
N ASP A 80 1.79 -22.18 -2.95
CA ASP A 80 1.77 -23.17 -4.02
C ASP A 80 2.19 -22.59 -5.39
N VAL A 81 3.37 -21.93 -5.41
CA VAL A 81 3.83 -21.13 -6.57
C VAL A 81 3.99 -21.95 -7.85
N ASP A 82 4.14 -23.27 -7.73
CA ASP A 82 4.21 -24.21 -8.84
C ASP A 82 2.83 -24.50 -9.45
N GLU A 83 1.74 -24.18 -8.76
CA GLU A 83 0.38 -24.29 -9.27
C GLU A 83 0.05 -23.11 -10.18
N ARG A 84 -0.35 -23.43 -11.41
CA ARG A 84 -0.67 -22.44 -12.43
C ARG A 84 -1.79 -21.50 -11.95
N GLY A 85 -1.47 -20.21 -11.91
CA GLY A 85 -2.44 -19.15 -11.64
C GLY A 85 -2.57 -18.77 -10.15
N THR A 86 -1.87 -19.45 -9.23
CA THR A 86 -1.97 -19.10 -7.81
C THR A 86 -1.37 -17.73 -7.50
N VAL A 87 -0.25 -17.35 -8.13
CA VAL A 87 0.31 -15.99 -8.04
C VAL A 87 -0.66 -14.94 -8.58
N GLU A 88 -1.27 -15.18 -9.74
CA GLU A 88 -2.23 -14.26 -10.35
C GLU A 88 -3.47 -14.07 -9.47
N ARG A 89 -3.99 -15.16 -8.90
CA ARG A 89 -5.09 -15.12 -7.92
C ARG A 89 -4.72 -14.29 -6.70
N ALA A 90 -3.54 -14.54 -6.11
CA ALA A 90 -3.07 -13.80 -4.93
C ALA A 90 -2.94 -12.29 -5.19
N ILE A 91 -2.43 -11.91 -6.38
CA ILE A 91 -2.35 -10.50 -6.80
C ILE A 91 -3.75 -9.90 -6.96
N LYS A 92 -4.68 -10.62 -7.59
CA LYS A 92 -6.08 -10.17 -7.75
C LYS A 92 -6.76 -9.96 -6.40
N GLU A 93 -6.61 -10.89 -5.47
CA GLU A 93 -7.12 -10.76 -4.10
C GLU A 93 -6.58 -9.50 -3.42
N ALA A 94 -5.26 -9.28 -3.47
CA ALA A 94 -4.64 -8.12 -2.85
C ALA A 94 -5.08 -6.80 -3.51
N ALA A 95 -5.24 -6.79 -4.84
CA ALA A 95 -5.77 -5.66 -5.58
C ALA A 95 -7.20 -5.30 -5.16
N MET A 96 -8.06 -6.30 -4.97
CA MET A 96 -9.44 -6.08 -4.49
C MET A 96 -9.45 -5.50 -3.06
N VAL A 97 -8.64 -6.05 -2.15
CA VAL A 97 -8.53 -5.55 -0.77
C VAL A 97 -8.05 -4.10 -0.74
N MET A 98 -7.02 -3.78 -1.52
CA MET A 98 -6.48 -2.44 -1.57
C MET A 98 -7.41 -1.44 -2.28
N GLN A 99 -8.23 -1.89 -3.24
CA GLN A 99 -9.30 -1.06 -3.80
C GLN A 99 -10.35 -0.69 -2.74
N VAL A 100 -10.72 -1.63 -1.85
CA VAL A 100 -11.61 -1.33 -0.72
C VAL A 100 -10.97 -0.33 0.24
N ALA A 101 -9.68 -0.45 0.53
CA ALA A 101 -8.95 0.53 1.34
C ALA A 101 -9.00 1.94 0.71
N ILE A 102 -8.82 2.05 -0.61
CA ILE A 102 -8.90 3.33 -1.34
C ILE A 102 -10.31 3.93 -1.30
N LEU A 103 -11.35 3.11 -1.42
CA LEU A 103 -12.75 3.57 -1.32
C LEU A 103 -13.06 4.06 0.10
N ALA A 104 -12.64 3.32 1.13
CA ALA A 104 -12.77 3.73 2.52
C ALA A 104 -12.02 5.03 2.82
N ALA A 105 -10.82 5.20 2.27
CA ALA A 105 -10.06 6.45 2.39
C ALA A 105 -10.82 7.63 1.76
N THR A 106 -11.40 7.41 0.58
CA THR A 106 -12.19 8.42 -0.14
C THR A 106 -13.44 8.82 0.66
N GLU A 107 -14.13 7.86 1.28
CA GLU A 107 -15.28 8.10 2.16
C GLU A 107 -14.89 8.95 3.38
N GLN A 108 -13.69 8.76 3.92
CA GLN A 108 -13.13 9.58 5.01
C GLN A 108 -12.59 10.94 4.55
N GLY A 109 -12.76 11.31 3.27
CA GLY A 109 -12.28 12.57 2.71
C GLY A 109 -10.77 12.60 2.44
N LEU A 110 -10.11 11.43 2.40
CA LEU A 110 -8.68 11.30 2.15
C LEU A 110 -8.38 11.02 0.68
N GLY A 111 -7.33 11.66 0.17
CA GLY A 111 -6.74 11.36 -1.12
C GLY A 111 -5.82 10.14 -1.08
N THR A 112 -5.77 9.40 -2.18
CA THR A 112 -4.85 8.27 -2.36
C THR A 112 -4.18 8.25 -3.73
N CYS A 113 -3.04 7.58 -3.88
CA CYS A 113 -2.42 7.34 -5.19
C CYS A 113 -1.77 5.96 -5.27
N TRP A 114 -2.49 5.02 -5.87
CA TRP A 114 -1.95 3.69 -6.16
C TRP A 114 -0.75 3.77 -7.11
N MET A 115 0.36 3.13 -6.74
CA MET A 115 1.59 3.08 -7.53
C MET A 115 2.21 1.69 -7.48
N ALA A 116 2.38 1.08 -8.66
CA ALA A 116 3.27 -0.08 -8.87
C ALA A 116 4.58 0.31 -9.59
N GLY A 117 4.68 1.54 -10.12
CA GLY A 117 5.92 2.07 -10.71
C GLY A 117 6.91 2.51 -9.63
N ILE A 118 7.40 1.56 -8.83
CA ILE A 118 8.30 1.78 -7.69
C ILE A 118 9.45 0.77 -7.70
N ASN A 119 10.51 1.07 -6.97
CA ASN A 119 11.59 0.11 -6.74
C ASN A 119 11.19 -0.89 -5.64
N HIS A 120 10.45 -1.94 -6.02
CA HIS A 120 9.92 -2.95 -5.10
C HIS A 120 10.99 -3.60 -4.23
N GLU A 121 12.09 -4.06 -4.84
CA GLU A 121 13.18 -4.72 -4.11
C GLU A 121 13.72 -3.84 -2.98
N ARG A 122 13.95 -2.56 -3.26
CA ARG A 122 14.44 -1.62 -2.24
C ARG A 122 13.40 -1.36 -1.15
N VAL A 123 12.12 -1.31 -1.49
CA VAL A 123 11.05 -1.12 -0.49
C VAL A 123 10.96 -2.35 0.42
N GLU A 124 10.99 -3.56 -0.15
CA GLU A 124 10.97 -4.82 0.62
C GLU A 124 12.20 -4.97 1.52
N MET A 125 13.37 -4.48 1.10
CA MET A 125 14.57 -4.42 1.94
C MET A 125 14.43 -3.40 3.09
N SER A 126 13.73 -2.28 2.87
CA SER A 126 13.53 -1.24 3.90
C SER A 126 12.40 -1.58 4.86
N TYR A 127 11.40 -2.32 4.39
CA TYR A 127 10.19 -2.65 5.12
C TYR A 127 9.75 -4.05 4.68
N ALA A 128 10.05 -5.05 5.50
CA ALA A 128 9.67 -6.43 5.24
C ALA A 128 8.16 -6.59 5.49
N MET A 129 7.43 -7.00 4.46
CA MET A 129 6.00 -7.28 4.59
C MET A 129 5.77 -8.54 5.46
N PRO A 130 4.68 -8.57 6.24
CA PRO A 130 4.38 -9.70 7.12
C PRO A 130 4.21 -11.01 6.33
N ASP A 131 4.52 -12.13 7.00
CA ASP A 131 4.42 -13.49 6.45
C ASP A 131 5.22 -13.72 5.16
N GLY A 132 6.25 -12.90 4.90
CA GLY A 132 7.04 -12.97 3.68
C GLY A 132 6.25 -12.58 2.42
N ALA A 133 5.15 -11.84 2.58
CA ALA A 133 4.35 -11.36 1.46
C ALA A 133 5.21 -10.54 0.49
N LYS A 134 4.93 -10.67 -0.81
CA LYS A 134 5.57 -9.86 -1.85
C LYS A 134 4.80 -8.57 -2.05
N LEU A 135 5.51 -7.46 -2.06
CA LEU A 135 4.95 -6.14 -2.32
C LEU A 135 4.44 -6.08 -3.76
N ILE A 136 3.21 -5.62 -3.93
CA ILE A 136 2.56 -5.44 -5.24
C ILE A 136 2.49 -3.96 -5.61
N ALA A 137 2.21 -3.12 -4.63
CA ALA A 137 2.07 -1.68 -4.81
C ALA A 137 2.11 -0.94 -3.48
N ILE A 138 2.25 0.38 -3.57
CA ILE A 138 2.01 1.31 -2.46
C ILE A 138 0.88 2.28 -2.83
N SER A 139 0.32 2.95 -1.84
CA SER A 139 -0.51 4.15 -2.06
C SER A 139 -0.30 5.16 -0.95
N THR A 140 0.02 6.41 -1.31
CA THR A 140 0.02 7.52 -0.36
C THR A 140 -1.38 7.74 0.20
N LEU A 141 -1.48 8.17 1.45
CA LEU A 141 -2.73 8.46 2.16
C LEU A 141 -2.60 9.80 2.91
N GLY A 142 -3.51 10.73 2.66
CA GLY A 142 -3.49 12.07 3.24
C GLY A 142 -4.65 12.93 2.76
N MET A 143 -4.76 14.17 3.25
CA MET A 143 -5.80 15.14 2.86
C MET A 143 -5.48 15.86 1.54
#